data_AF-A0A6P4YPE5-F1
#
_entry.id   AF-A0A6P4YPE5-F1
#
_cell.length_a   1.000
_cell.length_b   1.000
_cell.length_c   1.000
_cell.angle_alpha   90.00
_cell.angle_beta   90.00
_cell.angle_gamma   90.00
#
_symmetry.space_group_name_H-M   'P 1'
#
loop_
_entity.id
_entity.type
_entity.pdbx_description
1 polymer ?
#
loop_
_entity_poly.entity_id
_entity_poly.type
_entity_poly.pdbx_seq_one_letter_code
_entity_poly.pdbx_strand_id
1 'polypeptide(L)'
;MRVSAVAILAFLAVADAQFITWFGDSCPRVPTKENFDIVPYMGRWYELSKYPNSFQNGECGTAFYRLEADGTVTVNNTQIKADGSSDSAIGQARDDPDSDVPGRLQVRFSSFQPWGSYWVVDTDYTNYSIVYSCDYFLINRVEFLWILARDRALPAGTMSNIMQKLESYNIDTTKLVDTVQDIGICEK
;
A
#
# COMPACT_ATOMS: atom_id res chain seq x y z
N MET A 1 6.75 -46.13 -61.64
CA MET A 1 6.09 -44.81 -61.63
C MET A 1 5.11 -44.77 -60.47
N ARG A 2 5.41 -43.91 -59.47
CA ARG A 2 4.55 -43.34 -58.42
C ARG A 2 3.76 -44.29 -57.50
N VAL A 3 4.36 -44.55 -56.33
CA VAL A 3 3.67 -44.95 -55.10
C VAL A 3 3.03 -43.69 -54.50
N SER A 4 1.70 -43.61 -54.49
CA SER A 4 0.98 -42.51 -53.83
C SER A 4 0.79 -42.84 -52.36
N ALA A 5 1.55 -42.16 -51.50
CA ALA A 5 1.37 -42.20 -50.05
C ALA A 5 0.14 -41.34 -49.67
N VAL A 6 -0.84 -41.98 -49.02
CA VAL A 6 -1.98 -41.29 -48.39
C VAL A 6 -1.48 -40.68 -47.08
N ALA A 7 -1.33 -39.35 -47.06
CA ALA A 7 -1.04 -38.62 -45.83
C ALA A 7 -2.35 -38.44 -45.04
N ILE A 8 -2.50 -39.22 -43.97
CA ILE A 8 -3.54 -39.01 -42.96
C ILE A 8 -3.07 -37.86 -42.08
N LEU A 9 -3.59 -36.66 -42.31
CA LEU A 9 -3.43 -35.51 -41.41
C LEU A 9 -4.39 -35.69 -40.22
N ALA A 10 -3.87 -36.22 -39.12
CA ALA A 10 -4.54 -36.17 -37.84
C ALA A 10 -4.47 -34.75 -37.28
N PHE A 11 -5.58 -34.01 -37.36
CA PHE A 11 -5.78 -32.77 -36.60
C PHE A 11 -5.97 -33.14 -35.12
N LEU A 12 -4.89 -33.10 -34.35
CA LEU A 12 -5.00 -33.05 -32.88
C LEU A 12 -5.33 -31.61 -32.49
N ALA A 13 -6.60 -31.39 -32.16
CA ALA A 13 -7.02 -30.21 -31.43
C ALA A 13 -6.44 -30.29 -30.01
N VAL A 14 -5.35 -29.54 -29.77
CA VAL A 14 -4.88 -29.29 -28.40
C VAL A 14 -5.51 -27.97 -27.96
N ALA A 15 -6.74 -28.06 -27.46
CA ALA A 15 -7.29 -27.03 -26.59
C ALA A 15 -6.86 -27.40 -25.16
N ASP A 16 -5.73 -26.85 -24.75
CA ASP A 16 -5.48 -26.59 -23.35
C ASP A 16 -4.80 -25.22 -23.28
N ALA A 17 -5.55 -24.25 -22.75
CA ALA A 17 -5.03 -22.96 -22.39
C ALA A 17 -3.91 -23.20 -21.35
N GLN A 18 -2.67 -23.13 -21.79
CA GLN A 18 -1.54 -23.10 -20.88
C GLN A 18 -1.60 -21.75 -20.17
N PHE A 19 -2.33 -21.71 -19.05
CA PHE A 19 -2.09 -20.71 -18.02
C PHE A 19 -0.71 -21.00 -17.43
N ILE A 20 0.32 -20.51 -18.12
CA ILE A 20 1.63 -20.33 -17.52
C ILE A 20 1.44 -19.20 -16.51
N THR A 21 1.02 -19.53 -15.29
CA THR A 21 1.17 -18.61 -14.15
C THR A 21 2.66 -18.49 -13.92
N TRP A 22 3.23 -17.42 -14.47
CA TRP A 22 4.61 -17.03 -14.26
C TRP A 22 4.85 -16.91 -12.74
N PHE A 23 5.96 -17.45 -12.24
CA PHE A 23 6.35 -17.28 -10.85
C PHE A 23 6.43 -15.77 -10.51
N GLY A 24 5.59 -15.28 -9.59
CA GLY A 24 5.69 -13.93 -9.02
C GLY A 24 5.16 -12.80 -9.90
N ASP A 25 3.88 -12.50 -9.80
CA ASP A 25 3.29 -11.33 -10.47
C ASP A 25 4.07 -10.05 -10.12
N SER A 26 4.44 -9.28 -11.15
CA SER A 26 5.06 -7.95 -11.00
C SER A 26 4.25 -7.07 -10.04
N CYS A 27 4.87 -6.17 -9.28
CA CYS A 27 4.12 -5.12 -8.57
C CYS A 27 3.16 -4.39 -9.54
N PRO A 28 1.90 -4.17 -9.15
CA PRO A 28 0.95 -3.48 -10.02
C PRO A 28 1.44 -2.06 -10.31
N ARG A 29 1.12 -1.56 -11.51
CA ARG A 29 1.40 -0.19 -11.88
C ARG A 29 0.34 0.73 -11.29
N VAL A 30 0.62 1.23 -10.09
CA VAL A 30 -0.29 2.12 -9.36
C VAL A 30 0.22 3.56 -9.51
N PRO A 31 -0.57 4.48 -10.11
CA PRO A 31 -0.18 5.89 -10.15
C PRO A 31 -0.21 6.49 -8.73
N THR A 32 0.51 7.59 -8.55
CA THR A 32 0.48 8.41 -7.33
C THR A 32 -0.29 9.70 -7.57
N LYS A 33 -0.59 10.42 -6.48
CA LYS A 33 -1.24 11.72 -6.50
C LYS A 33 -0.48 12.67 -7.43
N GLU A 34 -1.17 13.14 -8.46
CA GLU A 34 -0.63 14.15 -9.36
C GLU A 34 -0.29 15.43 -8.59
N ASN A 35 0.88 16.01 -8.89
CA ASN A 35 1.38 17.23 -8.24
C ASN A 35 1.37 17.12 -6.71
N PHE A 36 1.75 15.96 -6.18
CA PHE A 36 1.81 15.73 -4.74
C PHE A 36 2.69 16.78 -4.04
N ASP A 37 2.06 17.59 -3.18
CA ASP A 37 2.74 18.51 -2.28
C ASP A 37 2.89 17.86 -0.89
N ILE A 38 4.14 17.74 -0.44
CA ILE A 38 4.48 17.14 0.86
C ILE A 38 4.07 18.04 2.04
N VAL A 39 4.03 19.37 1.86
CA VAL A 39 3.78 20.33 2.94
C VAL A 39 2.37 20.16 3.54
N PRO A 40 1.27 20.19 2.78
CA PRO A 40 -0.07 19.97 3.33
C PRO A 40 -0.32 18.53 3.77
N TYR A 41 0.57 17.59 3.45
CA TYR A 41 0.49 16.20 3.89
C TYR A 41 0.94 15.99 5.34
N MET A 42 1.71 16.94 5.90
CA MET A 42 2.24 16.87 7.26
C MET A 42 1.16 16.85 8.34
N GLY A 43 1.56 16.51 9.57
CA GLY A 43 0.68 16.39 10.72
C GLY A 43 0.18 14.96 10.94
N ARG A 44 -0.91 14.85 11.70
CA ARG A 44 -1.47 13.55 12.10
C ARG A 44 -2.40 12.98 11.04
N TRP A 45 -2.34 11.67 10.90
CA TRP A 45 -3.28 10.81 10.20
C TRP A 45 -3.69 9.64 11.08
N TYR A 46 -4.96 9.26 11.04
CA TYR A 46 -5.52 8.07 11.67
C TYR A 46 -5.56 6.93 10.66
N GLU A 47 -5.10 5.75 11.05
CA GLU A 47 -5.20 4.53 10.24
C GLU A 47 -6.63 3.97 10.39
N LEU A 48 -7.43 4.01 9.32
CA LEU A 48 -8.79 3.50 9.34
C LEU A 48 -8.88 2.05 8.88
N SER A 49 -8.09 1.70 7.86
CA SER A 49 -8.00 0.33 7.38
C SER A 49 -6.59 0.06 6.86
N LYS A 50 -6.16 -1.19 6.90
CA LYS A 50 -4.84 -1.61 6.41
C LYS A 50 -4.88 -3.02 5.83
N TYR A 51 -3.86 -3.35 5.04
CA TYR A 51 -3.50 -4.76 4.88
C TYR A 51 -2.85 -5.28 6.18
N PRO A 52 -3.23 -6.49 6.63
CA PRO A 52 -2.61 -7.11 7.79
C PRO A 52 -1.09 -7.17 7.64
N ASN A 53 -0.37 -6.71 8.65
CA ASN A 53 1.08 -6.74 8.69
C ASN A 53 1.56 -7.07 10.11
N SER A 54 2.77 -7.62 10.23
CA SER A 54 3.29 -8.15 11.50
C SER A 54 3.79 -7.09 12.48
N PHE A 55 4.01 -5.85 12.01
CA PHE A 55 4.56 -4.76 12.81
C PHE A 55 3.48 -3.80 13.36
N GLN A 56 2.25 -3.85 12.85
CA GLN A 56 1.10 -3.07 13.33
C GLN A 56 -0.09 -3.98 13.67
N ASN A 57 0.01 -4.73 14.77
CA ASN A 57 -1.01 -5.67 15.23
C ASN A 57 -1.93 -5.11 16.35
N GLY A 58 -1.85 -3.82 16.64
CA GLY A 58 -2.72 -3.12 17.58
C GLY A 58 -3.81 -2.30 16.90
N GLU A 59 -4.51 -1.54 17.76
CA GLU A 59 -5.61 -0.65 17.40
C GLU A 59 -5.21 0.83 17.58
N CYS A 60 -6.11 1.76 17.24
CA CYS A 60 -5.91 3.19 17.44
C CYS A 60 -4.65 3.71 16.74
N GLY A 61 -4.34 3.11 15.59
CA GLY A 61 -3.16 3.42 14.79
C GLY A 61 -3.15 4.89 14.36
N THR A 62 -2.05 5.60 14.60
CA THR A 62 -1.84 6.94 14.02
C THR A 62 -0.45 7.07 13.44
N ALA A 63 -0.32 7.93 12.43
CA ALA A 63 0.96 8.36 11.88
C ALA A 63 1.07 9.88 12.02
N PHE A 64 2.15 10.38 12.59
CA PHE A 64 2.46 11.80 12.64
C PHE A 64 3.68 12.09 11.77
N TYR A 65 3.50 12.95 10.77
CA TYR A 65 4.54 13.36 9.84
C TYR A 65 5.02 14.78 10.15
N ARG A 66 6.33 14.96 10.24
CA ARG A 66 6.96 16.28 10.42
C ARG A 66 8.07 16.48 9.40
N LEU A 67 7.96 17.54 8.62
CA LEU A 67 8.98 17.95 7.66
C LEU A 67 10.18 18.55 8.41
N GLU A 68 11.37 18.07 8.08
CA GLU A 68 12.63 18.52 8.64
C GLU A 68 13.32 19.53 7.70
N ALA A 69 14.30 20.28 8.24
CA ALA A 69 14.97 21.33 7.49
C ALA A 69 15.79 20.83 6.28
N ASP A 70 16.18 19.55 6.28
CA ASP A 70 16.91 18.91 5.18
C ASP A 70 16.00 18.32 4.10
N GLY A 71 14.68 18.50 4.22
CA GLY A 71 13.67 17.97 3.29
C GLY A 71 13.23 16.55 3.59
N THR A 72 13.84 15.85 4.57
CA THR A 72 13.33 14.56 5.04
C THR A 72 12.10 14.74 5.93
N VAL A 73 11.37 13.65 6.17
CA VAL A 73 10.20 13.64 7.05
C VAL A 73 10.43 12.68 8.21
N THR A 74 10.31 13.17 9.44
CA THR A 74 10.16 12.28 10.60
C THR A 74 8.77 11.66 10.59
N VAL A 75 8.73 10.33 10.69
CA VAL A 75 7.48 9.55 10.79
C VAL A 75 7.39 8.99 12.21
N ASN A 76 6.31 9.27 12.92
CA ASN A 76 6.03 8.64 14.21
C ASN A 76 4.70 7.89 14.15
N ASN A 77 4.77 6.56 14.11
CA ASN A 77 3.60 5.69 14.18
C ASN A 77 3.33 5.29 15.61
N THR A 78 2.07 5.28 16.02
CA THR A 78 1.62 4.80 17.34
C THR A 78 0.47 3.82 17.20
N GLN A 79 0.34 2.89 18.15
CA GLN A 79 -0.80 1.98 18.28
C GLN A 79 -1.00 1.60 19.75
N ILE A 80 -2.17 1.07 20.08
CA ILE A 80 -2.48 0.45 21.37
C ILE A 80 -2.52 -1.07 21.19
N LYS A 81 -1.70 -1.80 21.94
CA LYS A 81 -1.65 -3.27 21.90
C LYS A 81 -2.83 -3.88 22.65
N ALA A 82 -3.05 -5.18 22.44
CA ALA A 82 -4.12 -5.94 23.09
C ALA A 82 -4.04 -5.93 24.64
N ASP A 83 -2.85 -5.72 25.22
CA ASP A 83 -2.65 -5.58 26.67
C ASP A 83 -2.90 -4.15 27.19
N GLY A 84 -3.32 -3.23 26.32
CA GLY A 84 -3.56 -1.82 26.62
C GLY A 84 -2.31 -0.94 26.61
N SER A 85 -1.11 -1.50 26.40
CA SER A 85 0.11 -0.70 26.31
C SER A 85 0.19 0.08 25.01
N SER A 86 0.74 1.30 25.08
CA SER A 86 1.07 2.07 23.88
C SER A 86 2.38 1.57 23.28
N ASP A 87 2.39 1.46 21.95
CA ASP A 87 3.56 1.15 21.14
C ASP A 87 3.85 2.30 20.18
N SER A 88 5.12 2.52 19.86
CA SER A 88 5.50 3.54 18.88
C SER A 88 6.70 3.12 18.04
N ALA A 89 6.70 3.51 16.77
CA ALA A 89 7.83 3.36 15.85
C ALA A 89 8.16 4.71 15.21
N ILE A 90 9.39 5.17 15.43
CA ILE A 90 9.91 6.40 14.83
C ILE A 90 10.81 6.04 13.66
N GLY A 91 10.57 6.67 12.52
CA GLY A 91 11.31 6.45 11.28
C GLY A 91 11.51 7.74 10.51
N GLN A 92 12.02 7.58 9.30
CA GLN A 92 12.27 8.66 8.35
C GLN A 92 11.63 8.32 7.01
N ALA A 93 11.12 9.34 6.33
CA ALA A 93 10.71 9.27 4.94
C ALA A 93 11.50 10.28 4.09
N ARG A 94 11.61 9.99 2.81
CA ARG A 94 12.21 10.86 1.78
C ARG A 94 11.55 10.61 0.43
N ASP A 95 11.77 11.51 -0.52
CA ASP A 95 11.48 11.22 -1.93
C ASP A 95 12.27 10.01 -2.42
N ASP A 96 11.66 9.23 -3.31
CA ASP A 96 12.33 8.13 -3.98
C ASP A 96 13.43 8.69 -4.91
N PRO A 97 14.72 8.44 -4.66
CA PRO A 97 15.81 9.00 -5.47
C PRO A 97 15.82 8.45 -6.90
N ASP A 98 15.12 7.34 -7.16
CA ASP A 98 15.07 6.68 -8.46
C ASP A 98 13.77 6.99 -9.22
N SER A 99 12.97 7.95 -8.75
CA SER A 99 11.69 8.33 -9.37
C SER A 99 11.46 9.84 -9.39
N ASP A 100 11.15 10.38 -10.57
CA ASP A 100 10.69 11.77 -10.72
C ASP A 100 9.17 11.93 -10.52
N VAL A 101 8.46 10.86 -10.14
CA VAL A 101 7.00 10.87 -10.03
C VAL A 101 6.60 11.39 -8.64
N PRO A 102 5.84 12.51 -8.54
CA PRO A 102 5.40 13.04 -7.25
C PRO A 102 4.63 12.00 -6.42
N GLY A 103 4.86 11.97 -5.12
CA GLY A 103 4.18 11.04 -4.20
C GLY A 103 4.76 9.61 -4.20
N ARG A 104 5.83 9.35 -4.96
CA ARG A 104 6.70 8.18 -4.77
C ARG A 104 7.73 8.48 -3.70
N LEU A 105 7.48 7.96 -2.50
CA LEU A 105 8.34 8.14 -1.34
C LEU A 105 8.96 6.81 -0.92
N GLN A 106 9.95 6.91 -0.04
CA GLN A 106 10.57 5.79 0.64
C GLN A 106 10.54 6.02 2.15
N VAL A 107 10.34 4.97 2.93
CA VAL A 107 10.36 5.00 4.40
C VAL A 107 11.34 3.98 4.99
N ARG A 108 11.90 4.29 6.16
CA ARG A 108 12.66 3.33 6.99
C ARG A 108 12.48 3.61 8.47
N PHE A 109 12.46 2.56 9.28
CA PHE A 109 12.33 2.65 10.75
C PHE A 109 13.58 2.17 11.50
N SER A 110 14.61 1.73 10.77
CA SER A 110 15.92 1.37 11.32
C SER A 110 17.00 1.58 10.27
N SER A 111 18.21 1.95 10.69
CA SER A 111 19.36 2.16 9.79
C SER A 111 19.85 0.90 9.11
N PHE A 112 19.50 -0.28 9.64
CA PHE A 112 19.93 -1.58 9.11
C PHE A 112 18.91 -2.19 8.14
N GLN A 113 17.75 -1.55 7.96
CA GLN A 113 16.72 -1.99 7.03
C GLN A 113 16.87 -1.25 5.69
N PRO A 114 16.57 -1.92 4.56
CA PRO A 114 16.41 -1.20 3.30
C PRO A 114 15.24 -0.21 3.40
N TRP A 115 15.26 0.79 2.53
CA TRP A 115 14.12 1.67 2.34
C TRP A 115 12.96 0.88 1.73
N GLY A 116 11.77 1.01 2.31
CA GLY A 116 10.52 0.47 1.77
C GLY A 116 9.77 1.52 0.97
N SER A 117 9.07 1.10 -0.07
CA SER A 117 8.22 1.97 -0.88
C SER A 117 7.05 2.54 -0.08
N TYR A 118 6.71 3.80 -0.32
CA TYR A 118 5.55 4.48 0.24
C TYR A 118 4.94 5.36 -0.85
N TRP A 119 3.89 4.88 -1.52
CA TRP A 119 3.27 5.58 -2.64
C TRP A 119 1.97 6.21 -2.18
N VAL A 120 1.89 7.54 -2.19
CA VAL A 120 0.64 8.26 -1.96
C VAL A 120 -0.19 8.16 -3.24
N VAL A 121 -1.06 7.14 -3.31
CA VAL A 121 -1.87 6.81 -4.49
C VAL A 121 -2.86 7.94 -4.78
N ASP A 122 -3.52 8.43 -3.74
CA ASP A 122 -4.41 9.57 -3.82
C ASP A 122 -4.63 10.19 -2.44
N THR A 123 -4.86 11.49 -2.41
CA THR A 123 -5.21 12.23 -1.19
C THR A 123 -5.85 13.55 -1.59
N ASP A 124 -6.76 14.04 -0.76
CA ASP A 124 -7.24 15.42 -0.80
C ASP A 124 -6.57 16.31 0.26
N TYR A 125 -5.56 15.78 0.96
CA TYR A 125 -4.81 16.37 2.07
C TYR A 125 -5.60 16.64 3.35
N THR A 126 -6.91 16.84 3.25
CA THR A 126 -7.76 17.32 4.35
C THR A 126 -8.69 16.27 4.93
N ASN A 127 -8.98 15.18 4.22
CA ASN A 127 -9.88 14.13 4.70
C ASN A 127 -9.25 12.75 4.65
N TYR A 128 -8.63 12.37 3.52
CA TYR A 128 -8.13 11.01 3.33
C TYR A 128 -6.78 10.96 2.62
N SER A 129 -6.08 9.83 2.81
CA SER A 129 -4.95 9.43 1.98
C SER A 129 -4.98 7.93 1.76
N ILE A 130 -4.69 7.50 0.53
CA ILE A 130 -4.47 6.11 0.16
C ILE A 130 -2.97 5.92 -0.01
N VAL A 131 -2.39 5.05 0.80
CA VAL A 131 -0.96 4.73 0.73
C VAL A 131 -0.80 3.28 0.35
N TYR A 132 -0.06 3.03 -0.73
CA TYR A 132 0.26 1.67 -1.17
C TYR A 132 1.78 1.48 -1.21
N SER A 133 2.22 0.26 -0.93
CA SER A 133 3.61 -0.14 -0.94
C SER A 133 3.67 -1.51 -1.62
N CYS A 134 4.63 -1.68 -2.51
CA CYS A 134 4.89 -2.96 -3.13
C CYS A 134 6.39 -3.09 -3.41
N ASP A 135 7.01 -4.05 -2.74
CA ASP A 135 8.44 -4.33 -2.83
C ASP A 135 8.68 -5.83 -3.00
N TYR A 136 9.89 -6.17 -3.43
CA TYR A 136 10.35 -7.56 -3.50
C TYR A 136 11.25 -7.87 -2.31
N PHE A 137 10.86 -8.86 -1.52
CA PHE A 137 11.74 -9.48 -0.54
C PHE A 137 12.14 -10.87 -1.04
N LEU A 138 13.38 -10.99 -1.51
CA LEU A 138 13.88 -12.16 -2.24
C LEU A 138 13.02 -12.42 -3.49
N ILE A 139 12.32 -13.55 -3.53
CA ILE A 139 11.41 -13.93 -4.64
C ILE A 139 9.94 -13.61 -4.34
N ASN A 140 9.65 -13.12 -3.13
CA ASN A 140 8.28 -12.84 -2.72
C ASN A 140 7.97 -11.37 -2.87
N ARG A 141 6.82 -11.08 -3.49
CA ARG A 141 6.22 -9.75 -3.48
C ARG A 141 5.61 -9.51 -2.11
N VAL A 142 5.90 -8.36 -1.52
CA VAL A 142 5.32 -7.90 -0.26
C VAL A 142 4.57 -6.62 -0.56
N GLU A 143 3.32 -6.58 -0.13
CA GLU A 143 2.41 -5.47 -0.38
C GLU A 143 1.87 -4.95 0.94
N PHE A 144 1.77 -3.63 1.05
CA PHE A 144 1.06 -2.98 2.14
C PHE A 144 0.11 -1.94 1.56
N LEU A 145 -0.98 -1.73 2.28
CA LEU A 145 -1.99 -0.74 1.93
C LEU A 145 -2.48 -0.12 3.24
N TRP A 146 -2.62 1.20 3.24
CA TRP A 146 -3.23 1.94 4.34
C TRP A 146 -4.24 2.93 3.78
N ILE A 147 -5.40 2.97 4.43
CA ILE A 147 -6.39 4.03 4.27
C ILE A 147 -6.27 4.91 5.50
N LEU A 148 -5.79 6.13 5.28
CA LEU A 148 -5.54 7.12 6.30
C LEU A 148 -6.61 8.22 6.25
N ALA A 149 -6.93 8.80 7.40
CA ALA A 149 -7.85 9.92 7.50
C ALA A 149 -7.36 11.03 8.44
N ARG A 150 -7.80 12.26 8.21
CA ARG A 150 -7.50 13.38 9.14
C ARG A 150 -8.30 13.30 10.44
N ASP A 151 -9.47 12.67 10.38
CA ASP A 151 -10.33 12.37 11.52
C ASP A 151 -10.48 10.85 11.71
N ARG A 152 -11.02 10.44 12.86
CA ARG A 152 -11.31 9.02 13.18
C ARG A 152 -12.45 8.42 12.34
N ALA A 153 -13.03 9.19 11.42
CA ALA A 153 -14.05 8.76 10.47
C ALA A 153 -13.91 9.54 9.15
N LEU A 154 -14.36 8.95 8.05
CA LEU A 154 -14.39 9.60 6.75
C LEU A 154 -15.73 10.29 6.46
N PRO A 155 -15.74 11.33 5.61
CA PRO A 155 -16.97 11.83 5.01
C PRO A 155 -17.74 10.72 4.26
N ALA A 156 -19.06 10.88 4.18
CA ALA A 156 -19.93 9.91 3.53
C ALA A 156 -19.52 9.68 2.06
N GLY A 157 -19.50 8.40 1.65
CA GLY A 157 -19.14 8.00 0.28
C GLY A 157 -17.64 7.95 -0.01
N THR A 158 -16.78 8.60 0.79
CA THR A 158 -15.32 8.61 0.56
C THR A 158 -14.73 7.20 0.56
N MET A 159 -15.12 6.35 1.52
CA MET A 159 -14.64 4.96 1.56
C MET A 159 -15.02 4.17 0.31
N SER A 160 -16.25 4.33 -0.20
CA SER A 160 -16.69 3.65 -1.43
C SER A 160 -15.88 4.11 -2.65
N ASN A 161 -15.56 5.40 -2.74
CA ASN A 161 -14.71 5.93 -3.80
C ASN A 161 -13.27 5.40 -3.71
N ILE A 162 -12.74 5.26 -2.49
CA ILE A 162 -11.42 4.66 -2.25
C ILE A 162 -11.40 3.20 -2.73
N MET A 163 -12.39 2.38 -2.36
CA MET A 163 -12.46 0.98 -2.80
C MET A 163 -12.53 0.85 -4.32
N GLN A 164 -13.42 1.61 -4.98
CA GLN A 164 -13.51 1.61 -6.45
C GLN A 164 -12.19 2.01 -7.12
N LYS A 165 -11.47 2.98 -6.56
CA LYS A 165 -10.16 3.40 -7.07
C LYS A 165 -9.11 2.28 -6.93
N LEU A 166 -9.03 1.63 -5.78
CA LEU A 166 -8.11 0.51 -5.53
C LEU A 166 -8.38 -0.65 -6.49
N GLU A 167 -9.64 -1.02 -6.66
CA GLU A 167 -10.06 -2.07 -7.59
C GLU A 167 -9.70 -1.74 -9.04
N SER A 168 -9.80 -0.47 -9.45
CA SER A 168 -9.39 -0.02 -10.79
C SER A 168 -7.88 -0.21 -11.07
N TYR A 169 -7.06 -0.32 -10.01
CA TYR A 169 -5.63 -0.61 -10.09
C TYR A 169 -5.29 -2.08 -9.83
N ASN A 170 -6.30 -2.96 -9.79
CA ASN A 170 -6.18 -4.38 -9.44
C ASN A 170 -5.58 -4.60 -8.03
N ILE A 171 -5.86 -3.69 -7.09
CA ILE A 171 -5.51 -3.86 -5.68
C ILE A 171 -6.69 -4.56 -4.98
N ASP A 172 -6.40 -5.70 -4.35
CA ASP A 172 -7.41 -6.56 -3.73
C ASP A 172 -7.94 -6.00 -2.39
N THR A 173 -9.06 -5.27 -2.48
CA THR A 173 -9.73 -4.66 -1.34
C THR A 173 -10.27 -5.67 -0.32
N THR A 174 -10.41 -6.96 -0.67
CA THR A 174 -10.93 -7.98 0.25
C THR A 174 -9.97 -8.33 1.38
N LYS A 175 -8.69 -7.95 1.25
CA LYS A 175 -7.65 -8.12 2.27
C LYS A 175 -7.62 -7.00 3.31
N LEU A 176 -8.33 -5.90 3.09
CA LEU A 176 -8.38 -4.80 4.04
C LEU A 176 -9.05 -5.25 5.33
N VAL A 177 -8.43 -4.87 6.44
CA VAL A 177 -9.02 -4.98 7.78
C VAL A 177 -9.17 -3.58 8.35
N ASP A 178 -10.29 -3.35 9.02
CA ASP A 178 -10.54 -2.09 9.71
C ASP A 178 -9.72 -2.00 10.99
N THR A 179 -9.29 -0.79 11.31
CA THR A 179 -8.59 -0.44 12.55
C THR A 179 -9.56 0.31 13.45
N VAL A 180 -9.67 -0.12 14.69
CA VAL A 180 -10.54 0.50 15.69
C VAL A 180 -10.00 1.88 16.03
N GLN A 181 -10.84 2.90 15.86
CA GLN A 181 -10.54 4.30 16.16
C GLN A 181 -11.54 4.94 17.14
N ASP A 182 -12.37 4.12 17.81
CA ASP A 182 -13.33 4.62 18.80
C ASP A 182 -12.62 5.29 19.98
N ILE A 183 -13.04 6.50 20.34
CA ILE A 183 -12.37 7.30 21.37
C ILE A 183 -12.47 6.66 22.76
N GLY A 184 -13.57 5.98 23.06
CA GLY A 184 -13.78 5.26 24.32
C GLY A 184 -12.94 3.98 24.43
N ILE A 185 -12.26 3.57 23.35
CA ILE A 185 -11.27 2.50 23.35
C ILE A 185 -9.86 3.09 23.37
N CYS A 186 -9.60 4.10 22.54
CA CYS A 186 -8.25 4.63 22.32
C CYS A 186 -7.73 5.55 23.42
N GLU A 187 -8.61 6.14 24.23
CA GLU A 187 -8.24 7.13 25.26
C GLU A 187 -8.56 6.65 26.68
N LYS A 188 -8.68 5.33 26.88
CA LYS A 188 -8.76 4.72 28.21
C LYS A 188 -7.39 4.68 28.88
#